data_AF-B3F986-F1
#
_entry.id   AF-B3F986-F1
#
_cell.length_a   1.000
_cell.length_b   1.000
_cell.length_c   1.000
_cell.angle_alpha   90.00
_cell.angle_beta   90.00
_cell.angle_gamma   90.00
#
_symmetry.space_group_name_H-M   'P 1'
#
loop_
_entity.id
_entity.type
_entity.pdbx_description
1 polymer ?
#
loop_
_entity_poly.entity_id
_entity_poly.type
_entity_poly.pdbx_seq_one_letter_code
_entity_poly.pdbx_strand_id
1 'polypeptide(L)'
;VAVKGDPAAPVNRGLNCIKGYFNAKIMYGADRLKLPLLRMNDKGEFDKKGQFKPVSWKRAFDEMEKYAKIALKHGGPESVGIFASGQYTIMEGYAAQKMMKAGFRSNAIDPNARHCMASAVVGFYQTFGVDEPSGCYDDIELTDTVVSWGSNMAEMHPILWSRVTDRKLSDPDRVKIISIQTYTHRTSDIADTEILFSPNTDTALWNYVAREIVMRDKKGGGKEDIIDWDFVNQNMIFAAGPVNIGYGMRRKGDKSLVDGKYTTKEMETISKEMEKKVSAKEAPALEPYGYKEGDVMKNTAGTLKHWHISFEEYKKSLEPYTLEYTAKIVKGDPDEDIEVFKKKLQ
;
A
#
# COMPACT_ATOMS: atom_id res chain seq x y z
N VAL A 1 10.41 1.22 35.07
CA VAL A 1 11.88 1.19 34.88
C VAL A 1 12.37 0.15 33.87
N ALA A 2 11.58 -0.88 33.54
CA ALA A 2 11.92 -1.90 32.54
C ALA A 2 10.68 -2.29 31.71
N VAL A 3 10.90 -2.89 30.55
CA VAL A 3 9.89 -3.55 29.71
C VAL A 3 10.45 -4.90 29.30
N LYS A 4 9.59 -5.91 29.15
CA LYS A 4 9.93 -7.22 28.57
C LYS A 4 8.79 -7.66 27.66
N GLY A 5 9.06 -8.63 26.77
CA GLY A 5 7.97 -9.29 26.06
C GLY A 5 7.13 -10.10 27.05
N ASP A 6 5.82 -10.07 26.88
CA ASP A 6 4.90 -10.88 27.69
C ASP A 6 4.94 -12.34 27.23
N PRO A 7 5.36 -13.30 28.06
CA PRO A 7 5.38 -14.72 27.71
C PRO A 7 3.98 -15.28 27.40
N ALA A 8 2.91 -14.70 27.97
CA ALA A 8 1.55 -15.16 27.76
C ALA A 8 0.91 -14.58 26.48
N ALA A 9 1.51 -13.57 25.85
CA ALA A 9 0.97 -12.97 24.65
C ALA A 9 1.16 -13.90 23.44
N PRO A 10 0.07 -14.29 22.74
CA PRO A 10 0.12 -15.35 21.72
C PRO A 10 0.89 -14.93 20.47
N VAL A 11 0.96 -13.62 20.18
CA VAL A 11 1.62 -13.07 19.00
C VAL A 11 3.12 -13.34 19.03
N ASN A 12 3.76 -13.05 20.17
CA ASN A 12 5.21 -12.97 20.30
C ASN A 12 5.81 -13.94 21.31
N ARG A 13 5.00 -14.58 22.16
CA ARG A 13 5.43 -15.62 23.12
C ARG A 13 6.66 -15.20 23.95
N GLY A 14 6.68 -13.95 24.39
CA GLY A 14 7.78 -13.37 25.18
C GLY A 14 8.91 -12.69 24.40
N LEU A 15 8.92 -12.78 23.06
CA LEU A 15 9.94 -12.15 22.22
C LEU A 15 9.66 -10.66 21.94
N ASN A 16 10.71 -9.89 21.73
CA ASN A 16 10.64 -8.52 21.23
C ASN A 16 11.70 -8.30 20.15
N CYS A 17 11.49 -7.31 19.28
CA CYS A 17 12.57 -6.78 18.46
C CYS A 17 13.31 -5.67 19.21
N ILE A 18 14.40 -5.16 18.63
CA ILE A 18 15.21 -4.10 19.25
C ILE A 18 14.38 -2.87 19.67
N LYS A 19 13.40 -2.47 18.86
CA LYS A 19 12.49 -1.35 19.15
C LYS A 19 11.65 -1.61 20.41
N GLY A 20 11.15 -2.84 20.57
CA GLY A 20 10.37 -3.25 21.73
C GLY A 20 11.19 -3.28 23.02
N TYR A 21 12.43 -3.77 22.98
CA TYR A 21 13.32 -3.79 24.15
C TYR A 21 13.67 -2.39 24.66
N PHE A 22 13.75 -1.39 23.78
CA PHE A 22 14.03 0.00 24.16
C PHE A 22 12.78 0.85 24.43
N ASN A 23 11.58 0.26 24.44
CA ASN A 23 10.32 0.99 24.63
C ASN A 23 10.29 1.80 25.94
N ALA A 24 10.91 1.32 27.02
CA ALA A 24 11.02 2.08 28.27
C ALA A 24 11.68 3.46 28.11
N LYS A 25 12.45 3.71 27.05
CA LYS A 25 13.19 4.97 26.86
C LYS A 25 12.43 6.02 26.06
N ILE A 26 11.44 5.63 25.24
CA ILE A 26 10.80 6.56 24.29
C ILE A 26 10.07 7.71 24.99
N MET A 27 9.71 7.49 26.27
CA MET A 27 9.04 8.51 27.06
C MET A 27 9.98 9.57 27.68
N TYR A 28 11.29 9.38 27.63
CA TYR A 28 12.24 10.17 28.43
C TYR A 28 13.23 10.97 27.58
N GLY A 29 12.89 11.28 26.33
CA GLY A 29 13.62 12.28 25.55
C GLY A 29 13.71 13.61 26.30
N ALA A 30 14.91 14.19 26.37
CA ALA A 30 15.20 15.39 27.17
C ALA A 30 14.38 16.62 26.73
N ASP A 31 13.97 16.62 25.46
CA ASP A 31 13.24 17.67 24.75
C ASP A 31 11.73 17.43 24.68
N ARG A 32 11.18 16.49 25.47
CA ARG A 32 9.73 16.27 25.56
C ARG A 32 9.00 17.59 25.79
N LEU A 33 8.02 17.88 24.93
CA LEU A 33 7.15 19.05 25.06
C LEU A 33 6.38 19.00 26.39
N LYS A 34 6.53 20.04 27.22
CA LYS A 34 5.89 20.15 28.55
C LYS A 34 4.77 21.20 28.61
N LEU A 35 4.79 22.16 27.68
CA LEU A 35 3.84 23.26 27.61
C LEU A 35 3.42 23.47 26.14
N PRO A 36 2.19 23.95 25.89
CA PRO A 36 1.82 24.47 24.58
C PRO A 36 2.78 25.57 24.13
N LEU A 37 3.14 25.55 22.84
CA LEU A 37 4.01 26.54 22.22
C LEU A 37 3.24 27.31 21.15
N LEU A 38 3.21 28.64 21.26
CA LEU A 38 2.57 29.53 20.29
C LEU A 38 3.63 30.40 19.61
N ARG A 39 3.51 30.59 18.28
CA ARG A 39 4.35 31.58 17.59
C ARG A 39 3.87 32.97 17.93
N MET A 40 4.76 33.79 18.49
CA MET A 40 4.41 35.13 18.95
C MET A 40 5.42 36.19 18.50
N ASN A 41 4.93 37.40 18.29
CA ASN A 41 5.76 38.60 18.13
C ASN A 41 6.30 39.09 19.50
N ASP A 42 6.98 40.24 19.52
CA ASP A 42 7.55 40.83 20.74
C ASP A 42 6.49 41.37 21.71
N LYS A 43 5.28 41.66 21.20
CA LYS A 43 4.13 42.10 22.00
C LYS A 43 3.35 40.94 22.65
N GLY A 44 3.73 39.69 22.35
CA GLY A 44 3.04 38.50 22.87
C GLY A 44 1.76 38.15 22.11
N GLU A 45 1.56 38.70 20.92
CA GLU A 45 0.44 38.39 20.04
C GLU A 45 0.81 37.26 19.08
N PHE A 46 -0.18 36.48 18.63
CA PHE A 46 0.06 35.46 17.61
C PHE A 46 0.63 36.09 16.32
N ASP A 47 1.73 35.53 15.83
CA ASP A 47 2.35 35.91 14.57
C ASP A 47 2.86 34.66 13.85
N LYS A 48 2.46 34.45 12.59
CA LYS A 48 2.89 33.31 11.78
C LYS A 48 4.40 33.26 11.58
N LYS A 49 5.07 34.42 11.57
CA LYS A 49 6.53 34.56 11.43
C LYS A 49 7.25 34.67 12.79
N GLY A 50 6.49 34.69 13.89
CA GLY A 50 7.02 34.76 15.25
C GLY A 50 7.76 33.49 15.69
N GLN A 51 8.54 33.64 16.76
CA GLN A 51 9.22 32.54 17.43
C GLN A 51 8.28 31.82 18.40
N PHE A 52 8.53 30.53 18.63
CA PHE A 52 7.76 29.76 19.61
C PHE A 52 8.05 30.27 21.03
N LYS A 53 6.99 30.54 21.78
CA LYS A 53 7.02 30.92 23.19
C LYS A 53 5.98 30.09 23.95
N PRO A 54 6.25 29.67 25.20
CA PRO A 54 5.32 28.87 25.98
C PRO A 54 4.07 29.66 26.36
N VAL A 55 2.91 29.00 26.35
CA VAL A 55 1.62 29.58 26.77
C VAL A 55 0.81 28.58 27.60
N SER A 56 -0.21 29.05 28.31
CA SER A 56 -1.15 28.17 29.01
C SER A 56 -2.04 27.40 28.02
N TRP A 57 -2.59 26.26 28.45
CA TRP A 57 -3.58 25.51 27.68
C TRP A 57 -4.80 26.36 27.30
N LYS A 58 -5.29 27.19 28.23
CA LYS A 58 -6.40 28.11 27.95
C LYS A 58 -6.04 29.05 26.79
N ARG A 59 -4.86 29.68 26.83
CA ARG A 59 -4.42 30.59 25.77
C ARG A 59 -4.27 29.89 24.42
N ALA A 60 -3.75 28.65 24.41
CA ALA A 60 -3.64 27.85 23.19
C ALA A 60 -5.02 27.56 22.58
N PHE A 61 -5.99 27.13 23.41
CA PHE A 61 -7.36 26.88 22.94
C PHE A 61 -8.10 28.15 22.52
N ASP A 62 -7.92 29.29 23.22
CA ASP A 62 -8.52 30.58 22.82
C ASP A 62 -8.08 30.98 21.39
N GLU A 63 -6.80 30.80 21.05
CA GLU A 63 -6.30 31.07 19.69
C GLU A 63 -6.81 30.04 18.67
N MET A 64 -6.83 28.74 19.01
CA MET A 64 -7.39 27.70 18.14
C MET A 64 -8.86 27.96 17.83
N GLU A 65 -9.67 28.31 18.84
CA GLU A 65 -11.08 28.64 18.70
C GLU A 65 -11.29 29.85 17.78
N LYS A 66 -10.53 30.93 18.01
CA LYS A 66 -10.58 32.15 17.19
C LYS A 66 -10.33 31.83 15.71
N TYR A 67 -9.25 31.11 15.41
CA TYR A 67 -8.89 30.80 14.02
C TYR A 67 -9.80 29.75 13.38
N ALA A 68 -10.28 28.77 14.14
CA ALA A 68 -11.30 27.82 13.66
C ALA A 68 -12.60 28.53 13.29
N LYS A 69 -13.09 29.47 14.12
CA LYS A 69 -14.28 30.28 13.81
C LYS A 69 -14.09 31.15 12.57
N ILE A 70 -12.90 31.76 12.40
CA ILE A 70 -12.57 32.54 11.20
C ILE A 70 -12.61 31.66 9.96
N ALA A 71 -11.96 30.50 9.99
CA ALA A 71 -11.94 29.55 8.88
C ALA A 71 -13.37 29.10 8.53
N LEU A 72 -14.12 28.60 9.51
CA LEU A 72 -15.50 28.11 9.33
C LEU A 72 -16.42 29.19 8.76
N LYS A 73 -16.29 30.45 9.20
CA LYS A 73 -17.08 31.57 8.67
C LYS A 73 -16.74 31.88 7.21
N HIS A 74 -15.47 31.72 6.82
CA HIS A 74 -15.00 32.08 5.47
C HIS A 74 -15.21 30.96 4.44
N GLY A 75 -14.85 29.72 4.78
CA GLY A 75 -14.82 28.59 3.86
C GLY A 75 -15.74 27.42 4.23
N GLY A 76 -16.59 27.58 5.25
CA GLY A 76 -17.49 26.51 5.69
C GLY A 76 -16.76 25.34 6.36
N PRO A 77 -17.43 24.19 6.55
CA PRO A 77 -16.91 23.02 7.26
C PRO A 77 -15.54 22.50 6.80
N GLU A 78 -15.27 22.48 5.50
CA GLU A 78 -14.03 21.91 4.93
C GLU A 78 -12.80 22.83 5.08
N SER A 79 -12.99 24.05 5.58
CA SER A 79 -11.89 24.98 5.89
C SER A 79 -11.11 24.64 7.17
N VAL A 80 -11.62 23.68 7.96
CA VAL A 80 -10.94 23.09 9.12
C VAL A 80 -10.75 21.62 8.84
N GLY A 81 -9.54 21.11 9.09
CA GLY A 81 -9.20 19.70 8.85
C GLY A 81 -8.32 19.10 9.94
N ILE A 82 -8.33 17.77 10.00
CA ILE A 82 -7.49 16.97 10.91
C ILE A 82 -6.70 15.96 10.11
N PHE A 83 -5.39 15.95 10.32
CA PHE A 83 -4.53 14.84 9.91
C PHE A 83 -4.40 13.87 11.08
N ALA A 84 -5.14 12.77 11.03
CA ALA A 84 -5.24 11.79 12.12
C ALA A 84 -4.07 10.78 12.09
N SER A 85 -4.07 9.81 13.00
CA SER A 85 -3.01 8.81 13.09
C SER A 85 -3.56 7.42 13.38
N GLY A 86 -3.02 6.40 12.71
CA GLY A 86 -3.23 4.99 13.07
C GLY A 86 -2.56 4.58 14.40
N GLN A 87 -1.79 5.49 15.02
CA GLN A 87 -1.21 5.32 16.35
C GLN A 87 -2.09 5.91 17.46
N TYR A 88 -3.27 6.44 17.12
CA TYR A 88 -4.27 6.79 18.12
C TYR A 88 -4.77 5.54 18.83
N THR A 89 -5.20 5.73 20.07
CA THR A 89 -6.13 4.78 20.67
C THR A 89 -7.44 4.77 19.87
N ILE A 90 -8.19 3.67 19.93
CA ILE A 90 -9.49 3.54 19.26
C ILE A 90 -10.42 4.69 19.68
N MET A 91 -10.42 5.03 20.98
CA MET A 91 -11.27 6.07 21.54
C MET A 91 -10.91 7.47 21.02
N GLU A 92 -9.62 7.81 20.88
CA GLU A 92 -9.18 9.08 20.30
C GLU A 92 -9.59 9.19 18.83
N GLY A 93 -9.41 8.11 18.06
CA GLY A 93 -9.85 8.05 16.66
C GLY A 93 -11.36 8.26 16.53
N TYR A 94 -12.15 7.58 17.35
CA TYR A 94 -13.61 7.71 17.37
C TYR A 94 -14.05 9.13 17.78
N ALA A 95 -13.43 9.72 18.81
CA ALA A 95 -13.72 11.08 19.24
C ALA A 95 -13.39 12.11 18.13
N ALA A 96 -12.24 11.99 17.48
CA ALA A 96 -11.86 12.87 16.36
C ALA A 96 -12.83 12.75 15.18
N GLN A 97 -13.25 11.52 14.85
CA GLN A 97 -14.26 11.27 13.82
C GLN A 97 -15.60 11.94 14.15
N LYS A 98 -16.11 11.79 15.38
CA LYS A 98 -17.35 12.45 15.81
C LYS A 98 -17.23 13.96 15.79
N MET A 99 -16.12 14.50 16.29
CA MET A 99 -15.89 15.94 16.29
C MET A 99 -15.92 16.50 14.86
N MET A 100 -15.24 15.86 13.92
CA MET A 100 -15.18 16.34 12.53
C MET A 100 -16.49 16.12 11.78
N LYS A 101 -16.99 14.87 11.74
CA LYS A 101 -18.14 14.50 10.91
C LYS A 101 -19.47 14.96 11.49
N ALA A 102 -19.67 14.85 12.80
CA ALA A 102 -20.93 15.22 13.45
C ALA A 102 -20.90 16.64 14.03
N GLY A 103 -19.77 17.07 14.60
CA GLY A 103 -19.61 18.42 15.17
C GLY A 103 -19.42 19.49 14.11
N PHE A 104 -18.25 19.50 13.46
CA PHE A 104 -17.93 20.48 12.42
C PHE A 104 -18.60 20.20 11.07
N ARG A 105 -19.25 19.05 10.91
CA ARG A 105 -19.95 18.62 9.69
C ARG A 105 -19.02 18.59 8.47
N SER A 106 -17.79 18.12 8.69
CA SER A 106 -16.71 18.10 7.72
C SER A 106 -16.17 16.68 7.55
N ASN A 107 -15.85 16.32 6.29
CA ASN A 107 -15.11 15.11 5.96
C ASN A 107 -13.61 15.35 5.80
N ALA A 108 -13.10 16.55 6.12
CA ALA A 108 -11.68 16.88 6.07
C ALA A 108 -10.88 16.25 7.24
N ILE A 109 -10.99 14.94 7.38
CA ILE A 109 -10.24 14.12 8.33
C ILE A 109 -9.71 12.88 7.61
N ASP A 110 -8.39 12.71 7.61
CA ASP A 110 -7.74 11.55 7.00
C ASP A 110 -6.47 11.21 7.80
N PRO A 111 -6.16 9.93 8.04
CA PRO A 111 -5.02 9.53 8.86
C PRO A 111 -3.74 9.35 8.04
N ASN A 112 -2.59 9.29 8.71
CA ASN A 112 -1.34 8.80 8.12
C ASN A 112 -1.47 7.38 7.51
N ALA A 113 -2.44 6.56 7.95
CA ALA A 113 -2.75 5.25 7.37
C ALA A 113 -3.19 5.34 5.89
N ARG A 114 -3.58 6.52 5.39
CA ARG A 114 -3.73 6.80 3.95
C ARG A 114 -2.49 6.44 3.15
N HIS A 115 -1.31 6.73 3.69
CA HIS A 115 -0.02 6.44 3.06
C HIS A 115 0.44 5.00 3.26
N CYS A 116 -0.38 4.15 3.90
CA CYS A 116 0.00 2.80 4.26
C CYS A 116 -1.02 1.78 3.75
N MET A 117 -2.22 1.76 4.34
CA MET A 117 -3.18 0.66 4.16
C MET A 117 -4.28 0.95 3.15
N ALA A 118 -4.39 2.18 2.62
CA ALA A 118 -5.52 2.56 1.76
C ALA A 118 -5.70 1.65 0.53
N SER A 119 -4.61 1.26 -0.14
CA SER A 119 -4.69 0.35 -1.29
C SER A 119 -5.14 -1.06 -0.88
N ALA A 120 -4.70 -1.55 0.28
CA ALA A 120 -5.13 -2.84 0.80
C ALA A 120 -6.63 -2.83 1.14
N VAL A 121 -7.10 -1.80 1.86
CA VAL A 121 -8.52 -1.63 2.22
C VAL A 121 -9.42 -1.64 0.98
N VAL A 122 -9.03 -0.89 -0.06
CA VAL A 122 -9.81 -0.86 -1.32
C VAL A 122 -9.76 -2.21 -2.04
N GLY A 123 -8.62 -2.90 -2.05
CA GLY A 123 -8.52 -4.26 -2.58
C GLY A 123 -9.45 -5.24 -1.86
N PHE A 124 -9.45 -5.21 -0.52
CA PHE A 124 -10.36 -6.02 0.30
C PHE A 124 -11.83 -5.72 0.01
N TYR A 125 -12.23 -4.44 -0.09
CA TYR A 125 -13.60 -4.09 -0.48
C TYR A 125 -13.97 -4.54 -1.90
N GLN A 126 -13.05 -4.43 -2.87
CA GLN A 126 -13.33 -4.84 -4.25
C GLN A 126 -13.41 -6.37 -4.40
N THR A 127 -12.67 -7.13 -3.60
CA THR A 127 -12.64 -8.60 -3.71
C THR A 127 -13.64 -9.29 -2.79
N PHE A 128 -13.78 -8.82 -1.54
CA PHE A 128 -14.54 -9.51 -0.49
C PHE A 128 -15.71 -8.67 0.07
N GLY A 129 -15.79 -7.38 -0.25
CA GLY A 129 -16.83 -6.48 0.27
C GLY A 129 -16.67 -6.09 1.75
N VAL A 130 -15.60 -6.56 2.41
CA VAL A 130 -15.28 -6.29 3.82
C VAL A 130 -13.77 -6.07 3.95
N ASP A 131 -13.35 -5.27 4.93
CA ASP A 131 -11.94 -4.96 5.22
C ASP A 131 -11.28 -6.06 6.09
N GLU A 132 -9.94 -5.98 6.17
CA GLU A 132 -9.03 -6.82 6.95
C GLU A 132 -8.81 -8.26 6.44
N PRO A 133 -7.67 -8.89 6.81
CA PRO A 133 -7.35 -10.26 6.40
C PRO A 133 -8.37 -11.31 6.90
N SER A 134 -8.58 -12.35 6.10
CA SER A 134 -9.41 -13.51 6.45
C SER A 134 -8.70 -14.55 7.34
N GLY A 135 -7.36 -14.54 7.33
CA GLY A 135 -6.51 -15.42 8.13
C GLY A 135 -6.00 -14.78 9.42
N CYS A 136 -5.07 -15.44 10.10
CA CYS A 136 -4.44 -14.95 11.32
C CYS A 136 -2.98 -15.41 11.44
N TYR A 137 -2.28 -15.02 12.51
CA TYR A 137 -0.85 -15.36 12.64
C TYR A 137 -0.58 -16.85 12.85
N ASP A 138 -1.58 -17.63 13.26
CA ASP A 138 -1.42 -19.08 13.44
C ASP A 138 -1.25 -19.82 12.11
N ASP A 139 -1.61 -19.19 11.00
CA ASP A 139 -1.36 -19.71 9.64
C ASP A 139 0.14 -19.86 9.35
N ILE A 140 1.01 -19.10 10.05
CA ILE A 140 2.46 -19.19 9.90
C ILE A 140 2.97 -20.58 10.27
N GLU A 141 2.44 -21.19 11.33
CA GLU A 141 2.86 -22.53 11.76
C GLU A 141 2.25 -23.66 10.91
N LEU A 142 1.19 -23.37 10.14
CA LEU A 142 0.47 -24.35 9.32
C LEU A 142 0.96 -24.38 7.86
N THR A 143 1.54 -23.29 7.38
CA THR A 143 1.92 -23.19 5.96
C THR A 143 3.13 -24.05 5.59
N ASP A 144 3.15 -24.47 4.33
CA ASP A 144 4.28 -25.14 3.68
C ASP A 144 5.04 -24.20 2.74
N THR A 145 4.50 -23.02 2.43
CA THR A 145 5.17 -22.04 1.59
C THR A 145 4.85 -20.63 2.04
N VAL A 146 5.89 -19.81 2.19
CA VAL A 146 5.79 -18.39 2.48
C VAL A 146 6.26 -17.62 1.26
N VAL A 147 5.37 -16.82 0.68
CA VAL A 147 5.71 -15.90 -0.41
C VAL A 147 5.76 -14.48 0.15
N SER A 148 6.97 -13.93 0.28
CA SER A 148 7.16 -12.54 0.70
C SER A 148 7.14 -11.63 -0.52
N TRP A 149 6.00 -11.01 -0.77
CA TRP A 149 5.78 -10.11 -1.91
C TRP A 149 6.08 -8.66 -1.52
N GLY A 150 7.31 -8.20 -1.79
CA GLY A 150 7.80 -6.86 -1.46
C GLY A 150 8.02 -6.60 0.04
N SER A 151 7.80 -7.61 0.89
CA SER A 151 7.79 -7.44 2.34
C SER A 151 9.16 -7.70 2.96
N ASN A 152 9.80 -6.64 3.47
CA ASN A 152 10.97 -6.76 4.35
C ASN A 152 10.55 -7.15 5.79
N MET A 153 10.01 -8.38 5.94
CA MET A 153 9.51 -8.88 7.23
C MET A 153 10.59 -8.90 8.31
N ALA A 154 11.84 -9.22 7.94
CA ALA A 154 12.95 -9.31 8.89
C ALA A 154 13.17 -8.01 9.69
N GLU A 155 12.94 -6.85 9.07
CA GLU A 155 13.19 -5.55 9.69
C GLU A 155 11.90 -4.81 10.10
N MET A 156 10.81 -5.00 9.34
CA MET A 156 9.55 -4.27 9.49
C MET A 156 8.54 -5.05 10.34
N HIS A 157 8.58 -6.39 10.32
CA HIS A 157 7.73 -7.27 11.13
C HIS A 157 8.54 -8.38 11.84
N PRO A 158 9.57 -8.05 12.66
CA PRO A 158 10.59 -9.02 13.05
C PRO A 158 10.06 -10.21 13.86
N ILE A 159 8.98 -10.03 14.62
CA ILE A 159 8.37 -11.12 15.39
C ILE A 159 7.64 -12.11 14.49
N LEU A 160 6.94 -11.63 13.46
CA LEU A 160 6.32 -12.52 12.48
C LEU A 160 7.42 -13.23 11.67
N TRP A 161 8.48 -12.53 11.32
CA TRP A 161 9.63 -13.15 10.66
C TRP A 161 10.32 -14.20 11.52
N SER A 162 10.41 -13.99 12.84
CA SER A 162 10.92 -15.00 13.77
C SER A 162 10.07 -16.27 13.74
N ARG A 163 8.74 -16.16 13.66
CA ARG A 163 7.83 -17.32 13.52
C ARG A 163 7.99 -18.02 12.17
N VAL A 164 8.10 -17.25 11.08
CA VAL A 164 8.38 -17.80 9.74
C VAL A 164 9.72 -18.53 9.72
N THR A 165 10.74 -17.95 10.32
CA THR A 165 12.08 -18.55 10.43
C THR A 165 12.03 -19.84 11.24
N ASP A 166 11.31 -19.85 12.37
CA ASP A 166 11.12 -21.05 13.18
C ASP A 166 10.42 -22.17 12.39
N ARG A 167 9.33 -21.85 11.67
CA ARG A 167 8.63 -22.79 10.78
C ARG A 167 9.55 -23.35 9.70
N LYS A 168 10.31 -22.48 9.01
CA LYS A 168 11.26 -22.87 7.96
C LYS A 168 12.40 -23.76 8.49
N LEU A 169 13.00 -23.41 9.62
CA LEU A 169 14.15 -24.13 10.16
C LEU A 169 13.76 -25.44 10.86
N SER A 170 12.52 -25.55 11.34
CA SER A 170 12.01 -26.79 11.95
C SER A 170 11.65 -27.86 10.91
N ASP A 171 11.37 -27.48 9.66
CA ASP A 171 11.06 -28.39 8.55
C ASP A 171 11.55 -27.83 7.20
N PRO A 172 12.88 -27.73 6.99
CA PRO A 172 13.46 -27.01 5.84
C PRO A 172 13.25 -27.71 4.48
N ASP A 173 13.03 -29.03 4.52
CA ASP A 173 12.77 -29.84 3.34
C ASP A 173 11.38 -29.56 2.79
N ARG A 174 10.37 -29.45 3.67
CA ARG A 174 8.98 -29.18 3.30
C ARG A 174 8.68 -27.69 3.13
N VAL A 175 9.08 -26.86 4.08
CA VAL A 175 8.71 -25.45 4.11
C VAL A 175 9.60 -24.65 3.17
N LYS A 176 8.99 -23.92 2.23
CA LYS A 176 9.70 -23.06 1.27
C LYS A 176 9.44 -21.58 1.49
N ILE A 177 10.47 -20.76 1.29
CA ILE A 177 10.39 -19.30 1.33
C ILE A 177 10.74 -18.76 -0.06
N ILE A 178 9.83 -17.99 -0.65
CA ILE A 178 10.04 -17.25 -1.89
C ILE A 178 10.07 -15.77 -1.55
N SER A 179 11.20 -15.10 -1.76
CA SER A 179 11.37 -13.66 -1.54
C SER A 179 11.28 -12.92 -2.87
N ILE A 180 10.26 -12.09 -3.06
CA ILE A 180 10.04 -11.30 -4.28
C ILE A 180 10.25 -9.84 -3.92
N GLN A 181 11.37 -9.23 -4.33
CA GLN A 181 11.80 -7.91 -3.86
C GLN A 181 12.33 -7.04 -5.00
N THR A 182 12.42 -5.72 -4.79
CA THR A 182 13.11 -4.82 -5.73
C THR A 182 14.61 -4.66 -5.41
N TYR A 183 15.04 -5.12 -4.23
CA TYR A 183 16.43 -5.18 -3.78
C TYR A 183 16.59 -6.26 -2.71
N THR A 184 17.78 -6.86 -2.62
CA THR A 184 18.09 -7.86 -1.59
C THR A 184 18.15 -7.22 -0.19
N HIS A 185 17.56 -7.89 0.80
CA HIS A 185 17.58 -7.48 2.21
C HIS A 185 17.40 -8.71 3.11
N ARG A 186 17.42 -8.54 4.43
CA ARG A 186 17.49 -9.64 5.42
C ARG A 186 16.41 -10.72 5.33
N THR A 187 15.24 -10.44 4.76
CA THR A 187 14.24 -11.49 4.48
C THR A 187 14.76 -12.53 3.47
N SER A 188 15.62 -12.11 2.53
CA SER A 188 16.17 -12.96 1.49
C SER A 188 17.23 -13.95 2.00
N ASP A 189 17.84 -13.69 3.17
CA ASP A 189 18.96 -14.49 3.70
C ASP A 189 18.63 -15.97 3.94
N ILE A 190 17.35 -16.30 4.15
CA ILE A 190 16.86 -17.68 4.35
C ILE A 190 15.85 -18.12 3.28
N ALA A 191 15.70 -17.34 2.21
CA ALA A 191 14.81 -17.69 1.11
C ALA A 191 15.38 -18.85 0.30
N ASP A 192 14.53 -19.80 -0.09
CA ASP A 192 14.89 -20.85 -1.05
C ASP A 192 15.03 -20.26 -2.47
N THR A 193 14.18 -19.28 -2.79
CA THR A 193 14.21 -18.55 -4.06
C THR A 193 14.11 -17.05 -3.82
N GLU A 194 15.04 -16.28 -4.39
CA GLU A 194 14.96 -14.82 -4.46
C GLU A 194 14.70 -14.36 -5.89
N ILE A 195 13.63 -13.58 -6.08
CA ILE A 195 13.26 -12.92 -7.33
C ILE A 195 13.44 -11.42 -7.13
N LEU A 196 14.47 -10.86 -7.77
CA LEU A 196 14.65 -9.41 -7.85
C LEU A 196 13.93 -8.87 -9.07
N PHE A 197 12.90 -8.04 -8.85
CA PHE A 197 12.05 -7.52 -9.91
C PHE A 197 12.17 -6.00 -10.10
N SER A 198 11.97 -5.55 -11.33
CA SER A 198 11.93 -4.15 -11.73
C SER A 198 10.69 -3.45 -11.12
N PRO A 199 10.82 -2.27 -10.48
CA PRO A 199 9.67 -1.58 -9.88
C PRO A 199 8.46 -1.43 -10.83
N ASN A 200 7.24 -1.59 -10.28
CA ASN A 200 5.95 -1.54 -10.98
C ASN A 200 5.71 -2.66 -12.02
N THR A 201 6.46 -3.77 -11.96
CA THR A 201 6.22 -4.94 -12.83
C THR A 201 5.71 -6.17 -12.08
N ASP A 202 5.47 -5.99 -10.80
CA ASP A 202 4.89 -6.97 -9.90
C ASP A 202 3.51 -7.42 -10.39
N THR A 203 2.64 -6.50 -10.83
CA THR A 203 1.34 -6.85 -11.43
C THR A 203 1.45 -7.81 -12.62
N ALA A 204 2.54 -7.76 -13.40
CA ALA A 204 2.80 -8.74 -14.44
C ALA A 204 3.18 -10.11 -13.88
N LEU A 205 3.89 -10.18 -12.74
CA LEU A 205 4.12 -11.44 -12.01
C LEU A 205 2.81 -12.05 -11.49
N TRP A 206 1.91 -11.25 -10.92
CA TRP A 206 0.58 -11.75 -10.50
C TRP A 206 -0.18 -12.35 -11.67
N ASN A 207 -0.22 -11.64 -12.80
CA ASN A 207 -0.91 -12.11 -14.00
C ASN A 207 -0.21 -13.32 -14.64
N TYR A 208 1.12 -13.42 -14.54
CA TYR A 208 1.87 -14.61 -14.96
C TYR A 208 1.49 -15.84 -14.12
N VAL A 209 1.47 -15.72 -12.78
CA VAL A 209 1.04 -16.82 -11.90
C VAL A 209 -0.40 -17.24 -12.20
N ALA A 210 -1.31 -16.27 -12.37
CA ALA A 210 -2.68 -16.55 -12.76
C ALA A 210 -2.76 -17.24 -14.13
N ARG A 211 -1.96 -16.81 -15.11
CA ARG A 211 -1.88 -17.45 -16.42
C ARG A 211 -1.42 -18.89 -16.30
N GLU A 212 -0.37 -19.18 -15.52
CA GLU A 212 0.11 -20.55 -15.36
C GLU A 212 -0.94 -21.46 -14.72
N ILE A 213 -1.65 -20.98 -13.69
CA ILE A 213 -2.76 -21.72 -13.09
C ILE A 213 -3.86 -22.00 -14.13
N VAL A 214 -4.29 -20.97 -14.86
CA VAL A 214 -5.37 -21.09 -15.85
C VAL A 214 -4.97 -21.97 -17.02
N MET A 215 -3.86 -21.68 -17.69
CA MET A 215 -3.50 -22.30 -18.96
C MET A 215 -3.00 -23.75 -18.80
N ARG A 216 -2.56 -24.15 -17.61
CA ARG A 216 -2.22 -25.55 -17.31
C ARG A 216 -3.43 -26.41 -16.95
N ASP A 217 -4.48 -25.78 -16.42
CA ASP A 217 -5.75 -26.44 -16.10
C ASP A 217 -6.51 -26.88 -17.36
N LYS A 218 -7.20 -28.03 -17.30
CA LYS A 218 -8.02 -28.58 -18.39
C LYS A 218 -9.03 -27.58 -18.94
N LYS A 219 -9.69 -26.78 -18.10
CA LYS A 219 -10.67 -25.78 -18.57
C LYS A 219 -10.02 -24.55 -19.19
N GLY A 220 -8.75 -24.27 -18.87
CA GLY A 220 -7.98 -23.25 -19.59
C GLY A 220 -7.34 -23.75 -20.89
N GLY A 221 -7.41 -25.06 -21.17
CA GLY A 221 -6.86 -25.68 -22.37
C GLY A 221 -5.58 -26.51 -22.13
N GLY A 222 -5.16 -26.63 -20.87
CA GLY A 222 -4.04 -27.46 -20.45
C GLY A 222 -4.42 -28.92 -20.22
N LYS A 223 -3.60 -29.62 -19.44
CA LYS A 223 -3.72 -31.08 -19.21
C LYS A 223 -3.93 -31.45 -17.75
N GLU A 224 -3.76 -30.49 -16.85
CA GLU A 224 -3.76 -30.70 -15.40
C GLU A 224 -5.13 -30.35 -14.81
N ASP A 225 -5.36 -30.79 -13.58
CA ASP A 225 -6.58 -30.53 -12.81
C ASP A 225 -6.17 -29.74 -11.56
N ILE A 226 -5.99 -28.42 -11.74
CA ILE A 226 -5.32 -27.55 -10.76
C ILE A 226 -6.32 -26.62 -10.09
N ILE A 227 -7.32 -26.16 -10.85
CA ILE A 227 -8.31 -25.21 -10.35
C ILE A 227 -9.42 -25.99 -9.63
N ASP A 228 -9.68 -25.63 -8.37
CA ASP A 228 -10.88 -26.04 -7.66
C ASP A 228 -12.12 -25.36 -8.27
N TRP A 229 -12.67 -26.01 -9.30
CA TRP A 229 -13.81 -25.49 -10.04
C TRP A 229 -15.10 -25.50 -9.22
N ASP A 230 -15.23 -26.35 -8.21
CA ASP A 230 -16.39 -26.33 -7.33
C ASP A 230 -16.37 -25.06 -6.48
N PHE A 231 -15.21 -24.72 -5.91
CA PHE A 231 -15.03 -23.46 -5.20
C PHE A 231 -15.29 -22.25 -6.10
N VAL A 232 -14.66 -22.21 -7.28
CA VAL A 232 -14.81 -21.08 -8.23
C VAL A 232 -16.28 -20.88 -8.62
N ASN A 233 -16.98 -21.95 -9.00
CA ASN A 233 -18.36 -21.85 -9.45
C ASN A 233 -19.35 -21.44 -8.34
N GLN A 234 -19.05 -21.78 -7.09
CA GLN A 234 -19.93 -21.50 -5.95
C GLN A 234 -19.64 -20.15 -5.28
N ASN A 235 -18.37 -19.70 -5.29
CA ASN A 235 -17.92 -18.61 -4.42
C ASN A 235 -17.29 -17.42 -5.15
N MET A 236 -17.11 -17.50 -6.47
CA MET A 236 -16.39 -16.47 -7.23
C MET A 236 -17.18 -15.94 -8.42
N ILE A 237 -16.89 -14.69 -8.76
CA ILE A 237 -17.21 -14.08 -10.05
C ILE A 237 -15.91 -13.58 -10.68
N PHE A 238 -15.91 -13.36 -11.99
CA PHE A 238 -14.82 -12.68 -12.68
C PHE A 238 -15.24 -11.24 -13.00
N ALA A 239 -14.33 -10.29 -12.81
CA ALA A 239 -14.58 -8.88 -13.10
C ALA A 239 -13.36 -8.21 -13.75
N ALA A 240 -13.61 -7.17 -14.53
CA ALA A 240 -12.59 -6.29 -15.09
C ALA A 240 -12.80 -4.84 -14.66
N GLY A 241 -11.71 -4.09 -14.62
CA GLY A 241 -11.70 -2.64 -14.39
C GLY A 241 -11.02 -1.88 -15.54
N PRO A 242 -11.14 -0.54 -15.57
CA PRO A 242 -10.50 0.29 -16.58
C PRO A 242 -8.98 0.34 -16.43
N VAL A 243 -8.26 0.41 -17.56
CA VAL A 243 -6.78 0.40 -17.60
C VAL A 243 -6.14 1.80 -17.62
N ASN A 244 -6.94 2.85 -17.85
CA ASN A 244 -6.49 4.23 -18.09
C ASN A 244 -6.96 5.19 -16.98
N ILE A 245 -6.59 4.90 -15.74
CA ILE A 245 -7.10 5.59 -14.53
C ILE A 245 -6.21 6.71 -13.97
N GLY A 246 -5.15 7.08 -14.69
CA GLY A 246 -4.22 8.12 -14.25
C GLY A 246 -3.34 7.70 -13.07
N TYR A 247 -2.78 8.69 -12.37
CA TYR A 247 -1.77 8.55 -11.32
C TYR A 247 -2.12 9.33 -10.04
N GLY A 248 -3.37 9.81 -9.91
CA GLY A 248 -3.84 10.54 -8.74
C GLY A 248 -3.27 11.95 -8.60
N MET A 249 -2.82 12.55 -9.71
CA MET A 249 -2.28 13.90 -9.72
C MET A 249 -3.36 14.94 -10.03
N ARG A 250 -3.00 16.22 -9.90
CA ARG A 250 -3.87 17.35 -10.26
C ARG A 250 -4.28 17.28 -11.73
N ARG A 251 -5.53 17.64 -12.04
CA ARG A 251 -6.10 17.57 -13.39
C ARG A 251 -6.35 18.93 -14.02
N LYS A 252 -6.37 18.99 -15.35
CA LYS A 252 -6.64 20.23 -16.12
C LYS A 252 -7.94 20.88 -15.62
N GLY A 253 -7.84 22.10 -15.11
CA GLY A 253 -8.96 22.85 -14.51
C GLY A 253 -8.88 23.01 -12.99
N ASP A 254 -8.04 22.21 -12.31
CA ASP A 254 -7.77 22.41 -10.88
C ASP A 254 -7.19 23.81 -10.65
N LYS A 255 -7.75 24.53 -9.68
CA LYS A 255 -7.34 25.92 -9.34
C LYS A 255 -5.83 26.07 -9.19
N SER A 256 -5.18 25.10 -8.54
CA SER A 256 -3.72 25.08 -8.36
C SER A 256 -2.92 25.06 -9.66
N LEU A 257 -3.45 24.42 -10.72
CA LEU A 257 -2.80 24.38 -12.03
C LEU A 257 -3.10 25.64 -12.83
N VAL A 258 -4.33 26.17 -12.72
CA VAL A 258 -4.74 27.42 -13.37
C VAL A 258 -3.98 28.62 -12.81
N ASP A 259 -3.69 28.64 -11.51
CA ASP A 259 -2.94 29.71 -10.85
C ASP A 259 -1.46 29.78 -11.28
N GLY A 260 -0.97 28.85 -12.12
CA GLY A 260 0.33 28.94 -12.80
C GLY A 260 1.56 28.82 -11.89
N LYS A 261 1.43 28.15 -10.74
CA LYS A 261 2.49 28.08 -9.71
C LYS A 261 3.54 26.98 -9.94
N TYR A 262 3.38 26.15 -10.97
CA TYR A 262 4.25 25.00 -11.22
C TYR A 262 5.24 25.29 -12.34
N THR A 263 6.50 24.94 -12.09
CA THR A 263 7.56 24.92 -13.09
C THR A 263 7.31 23.84 -14.14
N THR A 264 7.95 23.97 -15.32
CA THR A 264 7.89 22.94 -16.37
C THR A 264 8.26 21.56 -15.85
N LYS A 265 9.28 21.47 -14.97
CA LYS A 265 9.74 20.21 -14.39
C LYS A 265 8.71 19.58 -13.46
N GLU A 266 8.00 20.38 -12.65
CA GLU A 266 6.90 19.89 -11.82
C GLU A 266 5.72 19.41 -12.67
N MET A 267 5.52 20.02 -13.84
CA MET A 267 4.47 19.62 -14.78
C MET A 267 4.76 18.33 -15.54
N GLU A 268 6.02 17.85 -15.60
CA GLU A 268 6.36 16.61 -16.32
C GLU A 268 5.57 15.41 -15.79
N THR A 269 5.50 15.24 -14.47
CA THR A 269 4.75 14.13 -13.87
C THR A 269 3.24 14.36 -13.96
N ILE A 270 2.80 15.59 -13.78
CA ILE A 270 1.37 15.97 -13.85
C ILE A 270 0.83 15.76 -15.27
N SER A 271 1.62 16.00 -16.31
CA SER A 271 1.17 15.79 -17.69
C SER A 271 0.75 14.35 -17.98
N LYS A 272 1.40 13.36 -17.33
CA LYS A 272 1.07 11.94 -17.46
C LYS A 272 -0.29 11.57 -16.86
N GLU A 273 -0.83 12.40 -15.96
CA GLU A 273 -2.19 12.26 -15.43
C GLU A 273 -3.26 12.40 -16.50
N MET A 274 -3.01 13.21 -17.53
CA MET A 274 -3.96 13.43 -18.62
C MET A 274 -3.87 12.34 -19.67
N GLU A 275 -2.65 12.01 -20.07
CA GLU A 275 -2.38 11.03 -21.12
C GLU A 275 -0.94 10.54 -21.05
N LYS A 276 -0.70 9.35 -21.58
CA LYS A 276 0.65 8.81 -21.78
C LYS A 276 0.75 8.14 -23.14
N LYS A 277 1.98 8.07 -23.67
CA LYS A 277 2.28 7.17 -24.78
C LYS A 277 2.49 5.76 -24.25
N VAL A 278 1.82 4.79 -24.86
CA VAL A 278 1.97 3.37 -24.55
C VAL A 278 3.38 2.93 -24.94
N SER A 279 4.14 2.44 -23.96
CA SER A 279 5.52 1.98 -24.19
C SER A 279 5.57 0.54 -24.72
N ALA A 280 6.68 0.17 -25.37
CA ALA A 280 6.95 -1.22 -25.78
C ALA A 280 6.83 -2.23 -24.62
N LYS A 281 7.13 -1.79 -23.39
CA LYS A 281 7.11 -2.62 -22.19
C LYS A 281 5.69 -3.03 -21.79
N GLU A 282 4.72 -2.13 -21.92
CA GLU A 282 3.33 -2.35 -21.49
C GLU A 282 2.38 -2.70 -22.65
N ALA A 283 2.79 -2.48 -23.91
CA ALA A 283 1.95 -2.70 -25.07
C ALA A 283 1.37 -4.12 -25.16
N PRO A 284 2.13 -5.22 -24.93
CA PRO A 284 1.55 -6.56 -24.95
C PRO A 284 0.45 -6.75 -23.89
N ALA A 285 0.66 -6.26 -22.66
CA ALA A 285 -0.34 -6.32 -21.59
C ALA A 285 -1.61 -5.49 -21.88
N LEU A 286 -1.51 -4.46 -22.73
CA LEU A 286 -2.61 -3.58 -23.09
C LEU A 286 -3.31 -3.95 -24.41
N GLU A 287 -2.73 -4.87 -25.19
CA GLU A 287 -3.29 -5.33 -26.46
C GLU A 287 -4.71 -5.90 -26.33
N PRO A 288 -5.06 -6.71 -25.30
CA PRO A 288 -6.44 -7.18 -25.10
C PRO A 288 -7.46 -6.05 -24.92
N TYR A 289 -6.99 -4.86 -24.55
CA TYR A 289 -7.80 -3.66 -24.34
C TYR A 289 -7.75 -2.69 -25.54
N GLY A 290 -7.12 -3.09 -26.64
CA GLY A 290 -7.11 -2.35 -27.91
C GLY A 290 -6.02 -1.28 -28.04
N TYR A 291 -4.99 -1.29 -27.20
CA TYR A 291 -3.86 -0.37 -27.29
C TYR A 291 -2.63 -1.04 -27.89
N LYS A 292 -1.84 -0.25 -28.64
CA LYS A 292 -0.56 -0.66 -29.23
C LYS A 292 0.55 0.28 -28.81
N GLU A 293 1.79 -0.17 -28.99
CA GLU A 293 2.96 0.69 -28.75
C GLU A 293 2.86 1.99 -29.57
N GLY A 294 3.14 3.12 -28.92
CA GLY A 294 3.08 4.44 -29.53
C GLY A 294 1.71 5.11 -29.48
N ASP A 295 0.63 4.37 -29.19
CA ASP A 295 -0.70 4.95 -29.01
C ASP A 295 -0.71 5.94 -27.84
N VAL A 296 -1.53 6.98 -27.96
CA VAL A 296 -1.78 7.92 -26.87
C VAL A 296 -2.96 7.42 -26.05
N MET A 297 -2.68 6.87 -24.87
CA MET A 297 -3.68 6.48 -23.90
C MET A 297 -4.12 7.71 -23.10
N LYS A 298 -5.36 8.14 -23.33
CA LYS A 298 -5.99 9.22 -22.56
C LYS A 298 -6.50 8.68 -21.23
N ASN A 299 -6.00 9.24 -20.14
CA ASN A 299 -6.35 8.85 -18.80
C ASN A 299 -7.61 9.56 -18.33
N THR A 300 -8.47 8.79 -17.67
CA THR A 300 -9.63 9.28 -16.93
C THR A 300 -9.26 9.46 -15.45
N ALA A 301 -10.12 10.13 -14.69
CA ALA A 301 -9.92 10.22 -13.24
C ALA A 301 -10.04 8.82 -12.61
N GLY A 302 -9.25 8.58 -11.56
CA GLY A 302 -9.26 7.32 -10.81
C GLY A 302 -10.68 6.87 -10.42
N THR A 303 -10.96 5.58 -10.60
CA THR A 303 -12.29 5.00 -10.35
C THR A 303 -12.19 3.60 -9.79
N LEU A 304 -13.21 3.20 -9.03
CA LEU A 304 -13.40 1.83 -8.52
C LEU A 304 -14.41 1.04 -9.36
N LYS A 305 -14.85 1.61 -10.49
CA LYS A 305 -15.77 0.95 -11.43
C LYS A 305 -15.16 -0.35 -11.94
N HIS A 306 -15.99 -1.38 -11.95
CA HIS A 306 -15.69 -2.69 -12.50
C HIS A 306 -16.98 -3.28 -13.08
N TRP A 307 -16.84 -4.28 -13.93
CA TRP A 307 -17.97 -5.00 -14.54
C TRP A 307 -17.68 -6.49 -14.58
N HIS A 308 -18.74 -7.30 -14.55
CA HIS A 308 -18.62 -8.75 -14.65
C HIS A 308 -18.11 -9.13 -16.03
N ILE A 309 -17.25 -10.15 -16.06
CA ILE A 309 -16.76 -10.79 -17.28
C ILE A 309 -16.93 -12.31 -17.14
N SER A 310 -16.89 -13.01 -18.27
CA SER A 310 -16.81 -14.47 -18.30
C SER A 310 -15.39 -14.97 -17.94
N PHE A 311 -15.30 -16.25 -17.57
CA PHE A 311 -14.00 -16.91 -17.43
C PHE A 311 -13.18 -16.88 -18.73
N GLU A 312 -13.81 -17.01 -19.90
CA GLU A 312 -13.08 -16.96 -21.18
C GLU A 312 -12.50 -15.56 -21.44
N GLU A 313 -13.21 -14.49 -21.07
CA GLU A 313 -12.67 -13.13 -21.14
C GLU A 313 -11.50 -12.93 -20.16
N TYR A 314 -11.62 -13.45 -18.94
CA TYR A 314 -10.53 -13.44 -17.96
C TYR A 314 -9.30 -14.18 -18.49
N LYS A 315 -9.48 -15.41 -18.97
CA LYS A 315 -8.43 -16.22 -19.61
C LYS A 315 -7.77 -15.48 -20.78
N LYS A 316 -8.56 -14.87 -21.67
CA LYS A 316 -8.03 -14.06 -22.78
C LYS A 316 -7.17 -12.90 -22.29
N SER A 317 -7.56 -12.24 -21.20
CA SER A 317 -6.75 -11.15 -20.62
C SER A 317 -5.38 -11.60 -20.11
N LEU A 318 -5.22 -12.89 -19.81
CA LEU A 318 -3.97 -13.47 -19.32
C LEU A 318 -3.01 -13.90 -20.44
N GLU A 319 -3.49 -14.01 -21.69
CA GLU A 319 -2.69 -14.46 -22.84
C GLU A 319 -1.33 -13.74 -23.00
N PRO A 320 -1.23 -12.41 -22.85
CA PRO A 320 0.03 -11.71 -23.04
C PRO A 320 1.12 -12.05 -22.03
N TYR A 321 0.74 -12.52 -20.84
CA TYR A 321 1.65 -12.73 -19.72
C TYR A 321 2.43 -14.04 -19.84
N THR A 322 3.08 -14.30 -20.97
CA THR A 322 3.95 -15.48 -21.15
C THR A 322 5.20 -15.40 -20.29
N LEU A 323 5.93 -16.51 -20.13
CA LEU A 323 7.22 -16.53 -19.44
C LEU A 323 8.20 -15.54 -20.07
N GLU A 324 8.26 -15.49 -21.40
CA GLU A 324 9.17 -14.66 -22.18
C GLU A 324 8.87 -13.19 -22.01
N TYR A 325 7.58 -12.81 -22.11
CA TYR A 325 7.17 -11.43 -21.91
C TYR A 325 7.40 -10.99 -20.46
N THR A 326 6.92 -11.80 -19.51
CA THR A 326 7.03 -11.51 -18.08
C THR A 326 8.49 -11.40 -17.66
N ALA A 327 9.33 -12.39 -17.95
CA ALA A 327 10.74 -12.36 -17.59
C ALA A 327 11.45 -11.12 -18.16
N LYS A 328 11.18 -10.76 -19.42
CA LYS A 328 11.77 -9.59 -20.08
C LYS A 328 11.44 -8.28 -19.38
N ILE A 329 10.21 -8.12 -18.88
CA ILE A 329 9.79 -6.85 -18.26
C ILE A 329 10.04 -6.81 -16.76
N VAL A 330 10.04 -7.99 -16.12
CA VAL A 330 10.11 -8.15 -14.67
C VAL A 330 11.53 -8.19 -14.15
N LYS A 331 12.50 -8.79 -14.86
CA LYS A 331 13.88 -8.92 -14.35
C LYS A 331 14.40 -7.60 -13.79
N GLY A 332 14.77 -7.59 -12.52
CA GLY A 332 15.18 -6.39 -11.77
C GLY A 332 16.68 -6.24 -11.63
N ASP A 333 17.39 -7.36 -11.43
CA ASP A 333 18.84 -7.39 -11.36
C ASP A 333 19.43 -7.30 -12.78
N PRO A 334 20.17 -6.24 -13.15
CA PRO A 334 20.77 -6.12 -14.48
C PRO A 334 21.80 -7.20 -14.78
N ASP A 335 22.49 -7.73 -13.77
CA ASP A 335 23.60 -8.67 -13.90
C ASP A 335 23.14 -10.14 -13.95
N GLU A 336 21.89 -10.41 -13.57
CA GLU A 336 21.29 -11.74 -13.67
C GLU A 336 21.00 -12.13 -15.13
N ASP A 337 21.44 -13.34 -15.53
CA ASP A 337 21.11 -13.91 -16.83
C ASP A 337 19.61 -14.17 -16.97
N ILE A 338 19.03 -13.84 -18.13
CA ILE A 338 17.59 -13.93 -18.34
C ILE A 338 17.08 -15.38 -18.27
N GLU A 339 17.86 -16.37 -18.67
CA GLU A 339 17.46 -17.78 -18.60
C GLU A 339 17.56 -18.29 -17.15
N VAL A 340 18.48 -17.77 -16.34
CA VAL A 340 18.49 -17.99 -14.89
C VAL A 340 17.26 -17.38 -14.23
N PHE A 341 16.90 -16.14 -14.59
CA PHE A 341 15.70 -15.49 -14.05
C PHE A 341 14.43 -16.25 -14.43
N LYS A 342 14.29 -16.68 -15.69
CA LYS A 342 13.14 -17.49 -16.16
C LYS A 342 12.97 -18.77 -15.35
N LYS A 343 14.06 -19.46 -15.00
CA LYS A 343 14.00 -20.68 -14.16
C LYS A 343 13.47 -20.41 -12.76
N LYS A 344 13.58 -19.20 -12.23
CA LYS A 344 12.98 -18.84 -10.93
C LYS A 344 11.46 -18.64 -11.02
N LEU A 345 10.93 -18.39 -12.22
CA LEU A 345 9.50 -18.21 -12.47
C LEU A 345 8.77 -19.52 -12.78
N GLN A 346 9.49 -20.56 -13.22
CA GLN A 346 8.96 -21.90 -13.51
C GLN A 346 9.02 -22.79 -12.27
#